data_AF-W9N8C1-F1
#
_entry.id   AF-W9N8C1-F1
#
_cell.length_a   1.000
_cell.length_b   1.000
_cell.length_c   1.000
_cell.angle_alpha   90.00
_cell.angle_beta   90.00
_cell.angle_gamma   90.00
#
_symmetry.space_group_name_H-M   'P 1'
#
loop_
_entity.id
_entity.type
_entity.pdbx_description
1 polymer ?
#
loop_
_entity_poly.entity_id
_entity_poly.type
_entity_poly.pdbx_seq_one_letter_code
_entity_poly.pdbx_strand_id
1 'polypeptide(L)'
;MRVAVIGGGPSGLVTLKYLARAHLSLDCDAIEARLFELEDSIGGAFTHRAYEDAEVRICHIFMPGTASDYVQYLHDYCSKFRLWPSIELGAEVRNIHGRSPQGYVVEYAKKGGEVLRWRCDAVAVCSGLHREPNLPTIPGLNHVPEVMHSSKFKTKSQFGVNKTVMIVGSGETGADVAYLAVNSPTKQVLMCHKDGFHFAPKRNPGPVLLPILGRKPNPSEPGIPIDVSRANLFDTTYVHQALRNSMILWEYYNYYIKVLLWVCSGTTSGMDQWVGEISWARHHPSKIFFNKSMKVCPYLSLPYRPKQPGPSLWLYALRSALVQTPIPDTHGKQVDLAPLPKRIDERGVVEFVGNGRPEYERIKLQTIQPDVIVLCTGYQQTFPFLDDKLKVNTNHLSSHVRGIWRREQPTMGFIGFVRPSLGAAVGVKSSCTAQTTCSESWR
;
A
#
# COMPACT_ATOMS: atom_id res chain seq x y z
N MET A 1 -9.52 -33.59 -4.80
CA MET A 1 -9.90 -32.28 -5.37
C MET A 1 -8.68 -31.65 -6.05
N ARG A 2 -8.87 -30.97 -7.18
CA ARG A 2 -7.83 -30.27 -7.95
C ARG A 2 -8.04 -28.76 -7.90
N VAL A 3 -6.98 -27.98 -7.62
CA VAL A 3 -7.09 -26.53 -7.43
C VAL A 3 -6.04 -25.78 -8.24
N ALA A 4 -6.48 -24.82 -9.06
CA ALA A 4 -5.58 -23.91 -9.78
C ALA A 4 -5.25 -22.71 -8.92
N VAL A 5 -3.98 -22.35 -8.77
CA VAL A 5 -3.52 -21.13 -8.12
C VAL A 5 -2.92 -20.22 -9.17
N ILE A 6 -3.46 -19.01 -9.34
CA ILE A 6 -3.06 -18.09 -10.41
C ILE A 6 -2.15 -17.00 -9.83
N GLY A 7 -0.83 -17.07 -10.08
CA GLY A 7 0.18 -16.12 -9.61
C GLY A 7 1.07 -16.67 -8.49
N GLY A 8 2.38 -16.50 -8.65
CA GLY A 8 3.48 -16.92 -7.77
C GLY A 8 4.05 -15.82 -6.86
N GLY A 9 3.24 -14.79 -6.59
CA GLY A 9 3.52 -13.84 -5.51
C GLY A 9 3.24 -14.43 -4.11
N PRO A 10 3.50 -13.69 -3.02
CA PRO A 10 3.33 -14.18 -1.66
C PRO A 10 1.95 -14.80 -1.37
N SER A 11 0.87 -14.17 -1.88
CA SER A 11 -0.49 -14.71 -1.70
C SER A 11 -0.66 -16.09 -2.33
N GLY A 12 -0.13 -16.30 -3.55
CA GLY A 12 -0.20 -17.58 -4.23
C GLY A 12 0.66 -18.67 -3.59
N LEU A 13 1.89 -18.33 -3.17
CA LEU A 13 2.78 -19.28 -2.50
C LEU A 13 2.20 -19.76 -1.17
N VAL A 14 1.62 -18.84 -0.39
CA VAL A 14 0.93 -19.19 0.85
C VAL A 14 -0.29 -20.06 0.56
N THR A 15 -1.15 -19.67 -0.37
CA THR A 15 -2.29 -20.49 -0.78
C THR A 15 -1.87 -21.90 -1.20
N LEU A 16 -0.81 -22.02 -1.99
CA LEU A 16 -0.28 -23.31 -2.43
C LEU A 16 0.17 -24.17 -1.25
N LYS A 17 0.91 -23.61 -0.27
CA LYS A 17 1.29 -24.33 0.96
C LYS A 17 0.05 -24.89 1.67
N TYR A 18 -0.94 -24.06 1.92
CA TYR A 18 -2.12 -24.48 2.71
C TYR A 18 -2.95 -25.52 1.97
N LEU A 19 -3.10 -25.40 0.64
CA LEU A 19 -3.80 -26.41 -0.15
C LEU A 19 -3.04 -27.74 -0.16
N ALA A 20 -1.74 -27.72 -0.43
CA ALA A 20 -0.91 -28.93 -0.48
C ALA A 20 -0.88 -29.69 0.86
N ARG A 21 -1.03 -28.98 1.98
CA ARG A 21 -1.01 -29.55 3.33
C ARG A 21 -2.38 -29.60 4.01
N ALA A 22 -3.46 -29.31 3.29
CA ALA A 22 -4.81 -29.23 3.86
C ALA A 22 -5.18 -30.52 4.61
N HIS A 23 -4.91 -31.67 4.03
CA HIS A 23 -5.15 -33.01 4.61
C HIS A 23 -4.40 -33.29 5.93
N LEU A 24 -3.40 -32.49 6.30
CA LEU A 24 -2.69 -32.62 7.58
C LEU A 24 -3.39 -31.87 8.72
N SER A 25 -4.27 -30.92 8.40
CA SER A 25 -4.91 -30.03 9.38
C SER A 25 -6.43 -30.02 9.29
N LEU A 26 -6.97 -30.45 8.16
CA LEU A 26 -8.39 -30.60 7.88
C LEU A 26 -8.66 -32.08 7.60
N ASP A 27 -9.82 -32.54 8.05
CA ASP A 27 -10.32 -33.89 7.78
C ASP A 27 -10.79 -33.99 6.31
N CYS A 28 -9.83 -34.02 5.39
CA CYS A 28 -10.06 -34.08 3.95
C CYS A 28 -8.93 -34.82 3.22
N ASP A 29 -9.24 -35.33 2.02
CA ASP A 29 -8.24 -35.93 1.14
C ASP A 29 -7.18 -34.92 0.67
N ALA A 30 -6.04 -35.43 0.23
CA ALA A 30 -4.99 -34.62 -0.36
C ALA A 30 -5.51 -33.83 -1.59
N ILE A 31 -5.16 -32.54 -1.64
CA ILE A 31 -5.55 -31.64 -2.72
C ILE A 31 -4.40 -31.56 -3.73
N GLU A 32 -4.69 -31.87 -5.00
CA GLU A 32 -3.76 -31.62 -6.11
C GLU A 32 -3.83 -30.13 -6.48
N ALA A 33 -2.93 -29.33 -5.91
CA ALA A 33 -2.81 -27.92 -6.23
C ALA A 33 -1.72 -27.68 -7.27
N ARG A 34 -1.99 -26.82 -8.26
CA ARG A 34 -1.00 -26.37 -9.24
C ARG A 34 -1.02 -24.86 -9.34
N LEU A 35 0.17 -24.26 -9.22
CA LEU A 35 0.37 -22.82 -9.33
C LEU A 35 0.91 -22.48 -10.71
N PHE A 36 0.34 -21.44 -11.33
CA PHE A 36 0.76 -20.91 -12.62
C PHE A 36 1.31 -19.50 -12.41
N GLU A 37 2.60 -19.30 -12.69
CA GLU A 37 3.28 -18.00 -12.64
C GLU A 37 3.69 -17.58 -14.05
N LEU A 38 3.38 -16.33 -14.41
CA LEU A 38 3.65 -15.74 -15.70
C LEU A 38 5.16 -15.63 -15.96
N GLU A 39 5.91 -15.25 -14.93
CA GLU A 39 7.34 -14.96 -15.01
C GLU A 39 8.21 -16.20 -14.77
N ASP A 40 9.51 -16.11 -15.06
CA ASP A 40 10.47 -17.21 -14.81
C ASP A 40 10.90 -17.32 -13.34
N SER A 41 10.38 -16.44 -12.48
CA SER A 41 10.72 -16.39 -11.07
C SER A 41 9.50 -16.07 -10.22
N ILE A 42 9.52 -16.55 -8.99
CA ILE A 42 8.50 -16.25 -7.98
C ILE A 42 8.72 -14.86 -7.37
N GLY A 43 7.80 -14.44 -6.50
CA GLY A 43 7.91 -13.19 -5.74
C GLY A 43 7.14 -12.02 -6.34
N GLY A 44 6.76 -12.09 -7.62
CA GLY A 44 5.83 -11.17 -8.27
C GLY A 44 6.30 -9.71 -8.18
N ALA A 45 5.52 -8.84 -7.52
CA ALA A 45 5.83 -7.41 -7.44
C ALA A 45 7.17 -7.11 -6.75
N PHE A 46 7.63 -7.96 -5.84
CA PHE A 46 8.89 -7.76 -5.12
C PHE A 46 10.12 -8.00 -6.01
N THR A 47 10.00 -8.90 -6.99
CA THR A 47 11.06 -9.20 -7.96
C THR A 47 11.09 -8.15 -9.07
N HIS A 48 9.94 -7.81 -9.66
CA HIS A 48 9.90 -7.03 -10.90
C HIS A 48 9.59 -5.53 -10.70
N ARG A 49 8.98 -5.15 -9.59
CA ARG A 49 8.41 -3.79 -9.38
C ARG A 49 9.03 -3.01 -8.23
N ALA A 50 10.04 -3.56 -7.55
CA ALA A 50 10.81 -2.81 -6.56
C ALA A 50 11.57 -1.65 -7.21
N TYR A 51 11.76 -0.58 -6.45
CA TYR A 51 12.59 0.59 -6.75
C TYR A 51 13.68 0.74 -5.68
N GLU A 52 14.68 1.57 -5.96
CA GLU A 52 15.78 1.89 -5.04
C GLU A 52 15.25 2.32 -3.66
N ASP A 53 15.84 1.80 -2.59
CA ASP A 53 15.46 2.04 -1.19
C ASP A 53 14.02 1.61 -0.80
N ALA A 54 13.34 0.82 -1.64
CA ALA A 54 12.05 0.24 -1.28
C ALA A 54 12.21 -0.71 -0.08
N GLU A 55 11.65 -0.31 1.07
CA GLU A 55 11.65 -1.11 2.28
C GLU A 55 10.46 -2.09 2.29
N VAL A 56 10.75 -3.38 2.37
CA VAL A 56 9.72 -4.40 2.64
C VAL A 56 9.60 -4.61 4.15
N ARG A 57 8.40 -4.37 4.71
CA ARG A 57 8.10 -4.70 6.10
C ARG A 57 6.73 -5.38 6.18
N ILE A 58 6.74 -6.68 6.43
CA ILE A 58 5.54 -7.51 6.58
C ILE A 58 5.31 -7.78 8.08
N CYS A 59 4.04 -7.82 8.48
CA CYS A 59 3.64 -8.04 9.87
C CYS A 59 4.41 -9.21 10.51
N HIS A 60 4.96 -8.94 11.70
CA HIS A 60 5.71 -9.87 12.57
C HIS A 60 7.10 -10.34 12.14
N ILE A 61 7.57 -10.07 10.91
CA ILE A 61 8.91 -10.51 10.52
C ILE A 61 9.94 -9.43 10.87
N PHE A 62 10.81 -9.75 11.84
CA PHE A 62 12.05 -9.05 12.18
C PHE A 62 13.13 -9.17 11.08
N MET A 63 12.74 -9.15 9.81
CA MET A 63 13.71 -9.06 8.71
C MET A 63 13.69 -7.63 8.18
N PRO A 64 14.50 -6.71 8.75
CA PRO A 64 14.93 -5.58 7.99
C PRO A 64 15.70 -6.13 6.79
N GLY A 65 15.15 -5.92 5.59
CA GLY A 65 15.74 -6.42 4.37
C GLY A 65 15.27 -5.62 3.16
N THR A 66 16.08 -5.67 2.12
CA THR A 66 15.76 -5.19 0.78
C THR A 66 14.67 -6.07 0.14
N ALA A 67 14.11 -5.63 -0.99
CA ALA A 67 13.21 -6.47 -1.77
C ALA A 67 13.84 -7.82 -2.16
N SER A 68 15.16 -7.84 -2.42
CA SER A 68 15.93 -9.05 -2.75
C SER A 68 15.96 -10.04 -1.59
N ASP A 69 16.17 -9.56 -0.35
CA ASP A 69 16.16 -10.43 0.83
C ASP A 69 14.79 -11.10 1.03
N TYR A 70 13.72 -10.37 0.75
CA TYR A 70 12.37 -10.92 0.81
C TYR A 70 12.11 -11.95 -0.30
N VAL A 71 12.60 -11.72 -1.51
CA VAL A 71 12.51 -12.71 -2.60
C VAL A 71 13.27 -13.98 -2.24
N GLN A 72 14.48 -13.87 -1.68
CA GLN A 72 15.25 -15.03 -1.21
C GLN A 72 14.47 -15.80 -0.14
N TYR A 73 13.86 -15.11 0.82
CA TYR A 73 12.98 -15.75 1.81
C TYR A 73 11.84 -16.54 1.16
N LEU A 74 11.23 -16.04 0.07
CA LEU A 74 10.18 -16.77 -0.64
C LEU A 74 10.71 -18.02 -1.37
N HIS A 75 11.95 -17.98 -1.88
CA HIS A 75 12.62 -19.17 -2.41
C HIS A 75 12.85 -20.21 -1.32
N ASP A 76 13.37 -19.79 -0.17
CA ASP A 76 13.61 -20.66 0.98
C ASP A 76 12.30 -21.26 1.52
N TYR A 77 11.23 -20.47 1.53
CA TYR A 77 9.88 -20.92 1.87
C TYR A 77 9.39 -22.03 0.93
N CYS A 78 9.54 -21.86 -0.38
CA CYS A 78 9.15 -22.88 -1.37
C CYS A 78 9.96 -24.16 -1.22
N SER A 79 11.26 -24.06 -0.94
CA SER A 79 12.13 -25.20 -0.68
C SER A 79 11.78 -25.91 0.62
N LYS A 80 11.58 -25.17 1.72
CA LYS A 80 11.20 -25.71 3.04
C LYS A 80 9.89 -26.52 2.97
N PHE A 81 8.90 -26.02 2.23
CA PHE A 81 7.60 -26.68 2.10
C PHE A 81 7.47 -27.56 0.85
N ARG A 82 8.55 -27.79 0.10
CA ARG A 82 8.61 -28.62 -1.12
C ARG A 82 7.53 -28.25 -2.15
N LEU A 83 7.35 -26.96 -2.41
CA LEU A 83 6.29 -26.44 -3.30
C LEU A 83 6.67 -26.47 -4.79
N TRP A 84 7.97 -26.49 -5.11
CA TRP A 84 8.48 -26.42 -6.48
C TRP A 84 7.85 -27.40 -7.49
N PRO A 85 7.57 -28.67 -7.15
CA PRO A 85 6.93 -29.61 -8.09
C PRO A 85 5.52 -29.20 -8.51
N SER A 86 4.87 -28.30 -7.76
CA SER A 86 3.52 -27.80 -8.02
C SER A 86 3.51 -26.42 -8.66
N ILE A 87 4.67 -25.83 -8.96
CA ILE A 87 4.81 -24.49 -9.52
C ILE A 87 5.24 -24.59 -11.00
N GLU A 88 4.40 -24.06 -11.89
CA GLU A 88 4.70 -23.87 -13.30
C GLU A 88 5.13 -22.41 -13.53
N LEU A 89 6.42 -22.18 -13.73
CA LEU A 89 6.99 -20.89 -14.09
C LEU A 89 6.87 -20.64 -15.60
N GLY A 90 6.89 -19.38 -16.03
CA GLY A 90 6.76 -19.01 -17.44
C GLY A 90 5.44 -19.45 -18.08
N ALA A 91 4.40 -19.60 -17.27
CA ALA A 91 3.07 -20.09 -17.62
C ALA A 91 2.03 -18.96 -17.56
N GLU A 92 1.76 -18.34 -18.71
CA GLU A 92 0.75 -17.29 -18.84
C GLU A 92 -0.66 -17.90 -18.88
N VAL A 93 -1.46 -17.67 -17.84
CA VAL A 93 -2.87 -18.02 -17.88
C VAL A 93 -3.63 -17.01 -18.72
N ARG A 94 -4.23 -17.48 -19.83
CA ARG A 94 -4.93 -16.65 -20.81
C ARG A 94 -6.42 -16.69 -20.68
N ASN A 95 -6.97 -17.84 -20.28
CA ASN A 95 -8.41 -18.01 -20.17
C ASN A 95 -8.74 -19.05 -19.09
N ILE A 96 -9.79 -18.77 -18.33
CA ILE A 96 -10.39 -19.65 -17.34
C ILE A 96 -11.89 -19.63 -17.64
N HIS A 97 -12.41 -20.80 -17.99
CA HIS A 97 -13.83 -21.00 -18.26
C HIS A 97 -14.34 -22.24 -17.52
N GLY A 98 -15.65 -22.34 -17.41
CA GLY A 98 -16.32 -23.36 -16.61
C GLY A 98 -17.04 -22.76 -15.40
N ARG A 99 -17.76 -23.61 -14.67
CA ARG A 99 -18.58 -23.21 -13.54
C ARG A 99 -18.75 -24.37 -12.57
N SER A 100 -18.86 -24.05 -11.29
CA SER A 100 -19.38 -24.99 -10.29
C SER A 100 -20.78 -25.52 -10.69
N PRO A 101 -21.08 -26.82 -10.52
CA PRO A 101 -20.23 -27.88 -9.95
C PRO A 101 -19.36 -28.63 -10.97
N GLN A 102 -19.41 -28.28 -12.27
CA GLN A 102 -18.74 -29.01 -13.36
C GLN A 102 -17.21 -28.82 -13.40
N GLY A 103 -16.68 -27.90 -12.58
CA GLY A 103 -15.26 -27.54 -12.54
C GLY A 103 -14.89 -26.46 -13.56
N TYR A 104 -13.59 -26.19 -13.64
CA TYR A 104 -12.99 -25.16 -14.47
C TYR A 104 -11.89 -25.74 -15.36
N VAL A 105 -11.64 -25.09 -16.49
CA VAL A 105 -10.52 -25.36 -17.38
C VAL A 105 -9.66 -24.12 -17.42
N VAL A 106 -8.38 -24.29 -17.07
CA VAL A 106 -7.35 -23.25 -17.15
C VAL A 106 -6.57 -23.46 -18.44
N GLU A 107 -6.64 -22.49 -19.34
CA GLU A 107 -5.84 -22.44 -20.56
C GLU A 107 -4.63 -21.53 -20.31
N TYR A 108 -3.43 -22.08 -20.46
CA TYR A 108 -2.19 -21.36 -20.21
C TYR A 108 -1.16 -21.61 -21.31
N ALA A 109 -0.34 -20.62 -21.60
CA ALA A 109 0.72 -20.69 -22.59
C ALA A 109 2.09 -20.72 -21.91
N LYS A 110 2.96 -21.66 -22.30
CA LYS A 110 4.38 -21.61 -21.92
C LYS A 110 5.14 -20.64 -22.84
N LYS A 111 6.33 -20.19 -22.44
CA LYS A 111 7.18 -19.28 -23.25
C LYS A 111 7.48 -19.73 -24.68
N GLY A 112 7.30 -21.02 -25.00
CA GLY A 112 7.39 -21.56 -26.36
C GLY A 112 6.12 -21.40 -27.22
N GLY A 113 5.07 -20.75 -26.71
CA GLY A 113 3.79 -20.56 -27.41
C GLY A 113 2.84 -21.76 -27.34
N GLU A 114 3.27 -22.89 -26.78
CA GLU A 114 2.42 -24.06 -26.55
C GLU A 114 1.30 -23.71 -25.58
N VAL A 115 0.05 -23.88 -26.03
CA VAL A 115 -1.15 -23.68 -25.22
C VAL A 115 -1.57 -25.02 -24.63
N LEU A 116 -1.53 -25.09 -23.30
CA LEU A 116 -1.90 -26.24 -22.51
C LEU A 116 -3.22 -26.01 -21.78
N ARG A 117 -3.89 -27.09 -21.43
CA ARG A 117 -5.16 -27.07 -20.70
C ARG A 117 -5.05 -27.90 -19.44
N TRP A 118 -5.57 -27.36 -18.34
CA TRP A 118 -5.61 -28.04 -17.05
C TRP A 118 -7.01 -27.96 -16.44
N ARG A 119 -7.63 -29.11 -16.18
CA ARG A 119 -8.96 -29.20 -15.55
C ARG A 119 -8.84 -29.19 -14.03
N CYS A 120 -9.68 -28.44 -13.36
CA CYS A 120 -9.69 -28.34 -11.89
C CYS A 120 -11.09 -28.15 -11.33
N ASP A 121 -11.25 -28.42 -10.04
CA ASP A 121 -12.53 -28.28 -9.34
C ASP A 121 -12.73 -26.86 -8.79
N ALA A 122 -11.63 -26.18 -8.47
CA ALA A 122 -11.63 -24.84 -7.91
C ALA A 122 -10.44 -23.98 -8.39
N VAL A 123 -10.59 -22.66 -8.29
CA VAL A 123 -9.60 -21.66 -8.71
C VAL A 123 -9.35 -20.66 -7.59
N ALA A 124 -8.09 -20.50 -7.20
CA ALA A 124 -7.61 -19.44 -6.34
C ALA A 124 -6.87 -18.38 -7.19
N VAL A 125 -7.52 -17.23 -7.37
CA VAL A 125 -6.93 -16.09 -8.05
C VAL A 125 -6.01 -15.36 -7.08
N CYS A 126 -4.72 -15.33 -7.38
CA CYS A 126 -3.64 -14.71 -6.57
C CYS A 126 -2.76 -13.77 -7.42
N SER A 127 -3.29 -13.25 -8.53
CA SER A 127 -2.53 -12.48 -9.55
C SER A 127 -2.07 -11.10 -9.08
N GLY A 128 -2.51 -10.68 -7.89
CA GLY A 128 -2.16 -9.40 -7.29
C GLY A 128 -2.88 -8.19 -7.89
N LEU A 129 -2.69 -7.05 -7.24
CA LEU A 129 -3.38 -5.78 -7.53
C LEU A 129 -2.58 -4.83 -8.43
N HIS A 130 -1.32 -5.15 -8.74
CA HIS A 130 -0.33 -4.19 -9.25
C HIS A 130 0.18 -4.54 -10.64
N ARG A 131 -0.70 -4.92 -11.58
CA ARG A 131 -0.28 -5.30 -12.94
C ARG A 131 -0.40 -4.14 -13.93
N GLU A 132 -1.60 -3.61 -14.10
CA GLU A 132 -1.90 -2.58 -15.10
C GLU A 132 -1.86 -1.19 -14.47
N PRO A 133 -0.91 -0.32 -14.85
CA PRO A 133 -0.84 1.04 -14.35
C PRO A 133 -2.16 1.81 -14.56
N ASN A 134 -2.64 2.49 -13.52
CA ASN A 134 -3.79 3.35 -13.65
C ASN A 134 -3.33 4.72 -14.17
N LEU A 135 -3.39 4.93 -15.48
CA LEU A 135 -2.94 6.18 -16.12
C LEU A 135 -4.10 7.18 -16.20
N PRO A 136 -4.10 8.29 -15.43
CA PRO A 136 -5.14 9.30 -15.54
C PRO A 136 -5.03 10.06 -16.87
N THR A 137 -6.17 10.43 -17.44
CA THR A 137 -6.23 11.36 -18.56
C THR A 137 -6.07 12.79 -18.05
N ILE A 138 -4.85 13.34 -18.14
CA ILE A 138 -4.57 14.75 -17.85
C ILE A 138 -4.35 15.46 -19.19
N PRO A 139 -5.19 16.43 -19.58
CA PRO A 139 -5.00 17.18 -20.82
C PRO A 139 -3.64 17.90 -20.85
N GLY A 140 -2.89 17.76 -21.96
CA GLY A 140 -1.58 18.39 -22.14
C GLY A 140 -0.39 17.66 -21.51
N LEU A 141 -0.57 16.42 -21.03
CA LEU A 141 0.50 15.63 -20.42
C LEU A 141 1.70 15.40 -21.35
N ASN A 142 1.47 15.41 -22.68
CA ASN A 142 2.49 15.31 -23.72
C ASN A 142 3.39 16.55 -23.87
N HIS A 143 3.04 17.68 -23.25
CA HIS A 143 3.89 18.89 -23.25
C HIS A 143 5.00 18.84 -22.18
N VAL A 144 4.99 17.81 -21.34
CA VAL A 144 6.01 17.58 -20.31
C VAL A 144 7.12 16.72 -20.89
N PRO A 145 8.41 17.10 -20.72
CA PRO A 145 9.52 16.37 -21.30
C PRO A 145 9.56 14.88 -20.93
N GLU A 146 9.32 14.56 -19.65
CA GLU A 146 9.36 13.19 -19.17
C GLU A 146 8.15 12.87 -18.29
N VAL A 147 7.40 11.83 -18.69
CA VAL A 147 6.25 11.33 -17.92
C VAL A 147 6.39 9.83 -17.75
N MET A 148 6.38 9.37 -16.50
CA MET A 148 6.46 7.96 -16.17
C MET A 148 5.43 7.58 -15.11
N HIS A 149 4.97 6.34 -15.15
CA HIS A 149 4.26 5.75 -14.01
C HIS A 149 5.28 5.18 -13.01
N SER A 150 4.91 5.14 -11.71
CA SER A 150 5.78 4.62 -10.66
C SER A 150 6.26 3.18 -10.90
N SER A 151 5.54 2.39 -11.70
CA SER A 151 5.98 1.05 -12.14
C SER A 151 7.27 1.05 -12.97
N LYS A 152 7.57 2.15 -13.67
CA LYS A 152 8.79 2.36 -14.47
C LYS A 152 9.87 3.13 -13.71
N PHE A 153 9.55 3.68 -12.54
CA PHE A 153 10.54 4.33 -11.68
C PHE A 153 11.34 3.27 -10.94
N LYS A 154 12.67 3.37 -11.00
CA LYS A 154 13.64 2.43 -10.45
C LYS A 154 14.72 3.11 -9.65
N THR A 155 15.26 4.24 -10.13
CA THR A 155 16.41 4.91 -9.52
C THR A 155 16.22 6.41 -9.42
N LYS A 156 16.88 7.04 -8.44
CA LYS A 156 16.85 8.51 -8.26
C LYS A 156 17.41 9.28 -9.46
N SER A 157 18.29 8.67 -10.25
CA SER A 157 18.86 9.30 -11.46
C SER A 157 17.79 9.68 -12.49
N GLN A 158 16.63 9.00 -12.49
CA GLN A 158 15.50 9.32 -13.37
C GLN A 158 14.82 10.66 -13.03
N PHE A 159 15.13 11.28 -11.88
CA PHE A 159 14.67 12.64 -11.60
C PHE A 159 15.49 13.72 -12.35
N GLY A 160 16.70 13.37 -12.80
CA GLY A 160 17.66 14.32 -13.35
C GLY A 160 18.22 15.31 -12.31
N VAL A 161 18.98 16.29 -12.81
CA VAL A 161 19.67 17.31 -11.99
C VAL A 161 19.06 18.68 -12.29
N ASN A 162 18.80 19.46 -11.23
CA ASN A 162 18.19 20.79 -11.29
C ASN A 162 16.83 20.82 -12.02
N LYS A 163 16.07 19.73 -11.87
CA LYS A 163 14.77 19.50 -12.51
C LYS A 163 13.61 19.79 -11.55
N THR A 164 12.49 20.26 -12.07
CA THR A 164 11.21 20.34 -11.34
C THR A 164 10.49 19.01 -11.47
N VAL A 165 10.28 18.32 -10.35
CA VAL A 165 9.65 16.99 -10.31
C VAL A 165 8.25 17.09 -9.71
N MET A 166 7.24 16.63 -10.43
CA MET A 166 5.86 16.57 -9.94
C MET A 166 5.40 15.13 -9.77
N ILE A 167 5.06 14.75 -8.54
CA ILE A 167 4.54 13.44 -8.18
C ILE A 167 3.01 13.52 -8.13
N VAL A 168 2.31 12.75 -8.96
CA VAL A 168 0.85 12.72 -8.97
C VAL A 168 0.33 11.53 -8.18
N GLY A 169 -0.10 11.77 -6.94
CA GLY A 169 -0.66 10.76 -6.05
C GLY A 169 0.00 10.77 -4.67
N SER A 170 -0.82 10.57 -3.63
CA SER A 170 -0.42 10.67 -2.22
C SER A 170 -0.51 9.35 -1.45
N GLY A 171 -0.44 8.22 -2.17
CA GLY A 171 -0.29 6.88 -1.58
C GLY A 171 1.14 6.63 -1.08
N GLU A 172 1.43 5.43 -0.59
CA GLU A 172 2.75 5.10 -0.03
C GLU A 172 3.87 5.30 -1.06
N THR A 173 3.68 4.83 -2.28
CA THR A 173 4.66 5.03 -3.37
C THR A 173 4.87 6.50 -3.70
N GLY A 174 3.80 7.31 -3.72
CA GLY A 174 3.92 8.74 -4.00
C GLY A 174 4.72 9.48 -2.92
N ALA A 175 4.48 9.14 -1.66
CA ALA A 175 5.21 9.72 -0.55
C ALA A 175 6.69 9.28 -0.49
N ASP A 176 6.98 8.01 -0.81
CA ASP A 176 8.38 7.52 -0.93
C ASP A 176 9.09 8.22 -2.09
N VAL A 177 8.49 8.27 -3.29
CA VAL A 177 9.08 8.93 -4.46
C VAL A 177 9.31 10.41 -4.20
N ALA A 178 8.37 11.11 -3.55
CA ALA A 178 8.55 12.52 -3.17
C ALA A 178 9.70 12.70 -2.16
N TYR A 179 9.85 11.80 -1.19
CA TYR A 179 10.99 11.79 -0.27
C TYR A 179 12.33 11.56 -0.99
N LEU A 180 12.36 10.65 -1.97
CA LEU A 180 13.56 10.40 -2.78
C LEU A 180 13.89 11.62 -3.65
N ALA A 181 12.89 12.25 -4.26
CA ALA A 181 13.05 13.41 -5.13
C ALA A 181 13.62 14.62 -4.38
N VAL A 182 13.10 14.94 -3.18
CA VAL A 182 13.59 16.09 -2.40
C VAL A 182 15.01 15.88 -1.87
N ASN A 183 15.42 14.62 -1.68
CA ASN A 183 16.78 14.27 -1.28
C ASN A 183 17.73 14.06 -2.48
N SER A 184 17.23 14.16 -3.70
CA SER A 184 18.00 14.18 -4.95
C SER A 184 18.36 15.62 -5.35
N PRO A 185 19.29 15.87 -6.29
CA PRO A 185 19.66 17.21 -6.73
C PRO A 185 18.59 17.85 -7.63
N THR A 186 17.34 17.91 -7.16
CA THR A 186 16.19 18.50 -7.84
C THR A 186 16.06 19.99 -7.51
N LYS A 187 15.43 20.76 -8.39
CA LYS A 187 15.18 22.20 -8.20
C LYS A 187 13.97 22.45 -7.30
N GLN A 188 12.87 21.76 -7.60
CA GLN A 188 11.61 21.87 -6.89
C GLN A 188 10.88 20.51 -6.97
N VAL A 189 10.21 20.14 -5.89
CA VAL A 189 9.44 18.89 -5.82
C VAL A 189 8.01 19.22 -5.39
N LEU A 190 7.04 18.70 -6.16
CA LEU A 190 5.62 18.82 -5.87
C LEU A 190 5.00 17.45 -5.64
N MET A 191 4.11 17.33 -4.65
CA MET A 191 3.30 16.14 -4.43
C MET A 191 1.81 16.49 -4.54
N CYS A 192 1.11 15.91 -5.51
CA CYS A 192 -0.30 16.14 -5.74
C CYS A 192 -1.18 15.13 -5.01
N HIS A 193 -2.33 15.59 -4.51
CA HIS A 193 -3.36 14.71 -3.94
C HIS A 193 -4.75 15.00 -4.48
N LYS A 194 -5.63 13.99 -4.44
CA LYS A 194 -7.04 14.12 -4.81
C LYS A 194 -7.89 14.74 -3.70
N ASP A 195 -7.87 14.15 -2.52
CA ASP A 195 -8.74 14.54 -1.39
C ASP A 195 -8.06 14.29 -0.04
N GLY A 196 -6.77 14.64 0.05
CA GLY A 196 -5.93 14.44 1.22
C GLY A 196 -5.51 12.99 1.48
N PHE A 197 -4.75 12.82 2.55
CA PHE A 197 -4.15 11.56 3.00
C PHE A 197 -3.93 11.61 4.52
N HIS A 198 -3.61 10.46 5.14
CA HIS A 198 -3.32 10.39 6.57
C HIS A 198 -2.02 9.63 6.79
N PHE A 199 -0.96 10.35 7.18
CA PHE A 199 0.31 9.74 7.51
C PHE A 199 0.27 9.07 8.89
N ALA A 200 0.77 7.84 8.94
CA ALA A 200 1.01 7.10 10.17
C ALA A 200 2.44 6.59 10.21
N PRO A 201 3.09 6.57 11.38
CA PRO A 201 4.43 6.04 11.49
C PRO A 201 4.42 4.51 11.42
N LYS A 202 5.46 3.92 10.85
CA LYS A 202 5.63 2.45 10.83
C LYS A 202 5.75 1.88 12.25
N ARG A 203 6.37 2.64 13.15
CA ARG A 203 6.59 2.33 14.57
C ARG A 203 6.09 3.48 15.42
N ASN A 204 5.57 3.21 16.60
CA ASN A 204 5.25 4.27 17.53
C ASN A 204 6.52 5.09 17.80
N PRO A 205 6.58 6.39 17.48
CA PRO A 205 7.82 7.15 17.53
C PRO A 205 8.35 7.38 18.95
N GLY A 206 7.57 7.01 19.99
CA GLY A 206 7.91 7.29 21.38
C GLY A 206 7.89 8.80 21.64
N PRO A 207 6.75 9.39 22.00
CA PRO A 207 6.73 10.82 22.29
C PRO A 207 7.72 11.14 23.42
N VAL A 208 8.55 12.17 23.22
CA VAL A 208 9.46 12.62 24.28
C VAL A 208 8.64 13.46 25.26
N LEU A 209 8.63 13.04 26.53
CA LEU A 209 8.06 13.84 27.62
C LEU A 209 9.08 14.86 28.09
N LEU A 210 8.67 16.12 28.19
CA LEU A 210 9.50 17.27 28.57
C LEU A 210 10.77 17.41 27.71
N PRO A 211 10.65 17.48 26.36
CA PRO A 211 11.80 17.67 25.47
C PRO A 211 12.57 18.97 25.73
N ILE A 212 11.90 19.98 26.31
CA ILE A 212 12.54 21.23 26.74
C ILE A 212 13.68 21.00 27.77
N LEU A 213 13.66 19.87 28.48
CA LEU A 213 14.73 19.44 29.40
C LEU A 213 15.86 18.68 28.69
N GLY A 214 15.93 18.73 27.36
CA GLY A 214 16.96 18.04 26.57
C GLY A 214 16.78 16.52 26.44
N ARG A 215 15.62 15.99 26.85
CA ARG A 215 15.29 14.56 26.73
C ARG A 215 15.21 14.16 25.25
N LYS A 216 15.66 12.94 24.94
CA LYS A 216 15.68 12.38 23.58
C LYS A 216 15.15 10.94 23.59
N PRO A 217 14.63 10.43 22.46
CA PRO A 217 14.25 9.03 22.35
C PRO A 217 15.48 8.13 22.54
N ASN A 218 15.30 6.99 23.20
CA ASN A 218 16.34 5.99 23.32
C ASN A 218 16.48 5.19 22.01
N PRO A 219 17.62 5.25 21.30
CA PRO A 219 17.81 4.50 20.05
C PRO A 219 17.73 2.98 20.23
N SER A 220 18.05 2.45 21.42
CA SER A 220 18.01 1.00 21.70
C SER A 220 16.61 0.47 22.00
N GLU A 221 15.61 1.35 22.18
CA GLU A 221 14.21 0.99 22.41
C GLU A 221 13.33 1.53 21.27
N PRO A 222 13.47 0.98 20.06
CA PRO A 222 12.61 1.40 18.96
C PRO A 222 11.17 1.07 19.29
N GLY A 223 10.29 2.07 19.23
CA GLY A 223 8.90 1.87 19.61
C GLY A 223 8.20 0.78 18.79
N ILE A 224 7.17 0.21 19.41
CA ILE A 224 6.45 -0.95 18.89
C ILE A 224 5.84 -0.63 17.51
N PRO A 225 5.87 -1.57 16.53
CA PRO A 225 5.19 -1.38 15.25
C PRO A 225 3.72 -0.95 15.44
N ILE A 226 3.26 0.03 14.65
CA ILE A 226 1.90 0.56 14.85
C ILE A 226 0.83 -0.50 14.55
N ASP A 227 1.15 -1.41 13.63
CA ASP A 227 0.26 -2.49 13.18
C ASP A 227 -0.05 -3.52 14.27
N VAL A 228 0.82 -3.67 15.26
CA VAL A 228 0.58 -4.57 16.38
C VAL A 228 -0.05 -3.87 17.58
N SER A 229 -0.07 -2.52 17.59
CA SER A 229 -0.50 -1.74 18.76
C SER A 229 -1.85 -1.03 18.59
N ARG A 230 -2.40 -0.90 17.37
CA ARG A 230 -3.59 -0.07 17.13
C ARG A 230 -4.79 -0.74 16.44
N ALA A 231 -4.61 -1.87 15.77
CA ALA A 231 -5.74 -2.70 15.32
C ALA A 231 -5.26 -4.12 15.03
N ASN A 232 -5.40 -5.03 15.98
CA ASN A 232 -5.16 -6.43 15.69
C ASN A 232 -6.38 -7.00 14.92
N LEU A 233 -6.17 -8.05 14.11
CA LEU A 233 -7.23 -8.72 13.34
C LEU A 233 -8.41 -9.19 14.21
N PHE A 234 -8.19 -9.29 15.53
CA PHE A 234 -9.12 -9.82 16.50
C PHE A 234 -9.74 -8.76 17.42
N ASP A 235 -9.52 -7.46 17.18
CA ASP A 235 -9.98 -6.42 18.12
C ASP A 235 -11.50 -6.41 18.24
N THR A 236 -12.22 -6.82 17.20
CA THR A 236 -13.67 -7.00 17.25
C THR A 236 -14.12 -8.45 17.51
N THR A 237 -13.18 -9.40 17.57
CA THR A 237 -13.49 -10.84 17.68
C THR A 237 -13.86 -11.22 19.12
N TYR A 238 -13.28 -10.54 20.11
CA TYR A 238 -13.52 -10.81 21.53
C TYR A 238 -14.36 -9.75 22.24
N VAL A 239 -14.79 -8.69 21.54
CA VAL A 239 -15.70 -7.70 22.13
C VAL A 239 -17.13 -8.22 22.18
N HIS A 240 -17.85 -7.77 23.21
CA HIS A 240 -19.28 -8.03 23.41
C HIS A 240 -20.10 -7.68 22.15
N GLN A 241 -21.14 -8.47 21.84
CA GLN A 241 -21.93 -8.30 20.61
C GLN A 241 -22.50 -6.88 20.45
N ALA A 242 -22.89 -6.23 21.55
CA ALA A 242 -23.37 -4.85 21.53
C ALA A 242 -22.30 -3.84 21.03
N LEU A 243 -21.03 -4.04 21.37
CA LEU A 243 -19.93 -3.20 20.88
C LEU A 243 -19.55 -3.58 19.43
N ARG A 244 -19.57 -4.88 19.10
CA ARG A 244 -19.29 -5.37 17.74
C ARG A 244 -20.26 -4.84 16.71
N ASN A 245 -21.54 -4.78 17.07
CA ASN A 245 -22.64 -4.40 16.19
C ASN A 245 -22.96 -2.89 16.24
N SER A 246 -22.13 -2.08 16.91
CA SER A 246 -22.30 -0.63 17.02
C SER A 246 -21.04 0.14 16.60
N MET A 247 -21.19 1.45 16.41
CA MET A 247 -20.08 2.35 16.08
C MET A 247 -19.31 2.84 17.31
N ILE A 248 -19.75 2.51 18.53
CA ILE A 248 -19.19 3.03 19.79
C ILE A 248 -17.67 2.80 19.87
N LEU A 249 -17.22 1.59 19.54
CA LEU A 249 -15.79 1.25 19.55
C LEU A 249 -14.99 2.11 18.56
N TRP A 250 -15.55 2.35 17.38
CA TRP A 250 -14.91 3.15 16.34
C TRP A 250 -14.88 4.63 16.68
N GLU A 251 -15.93 5.16 17.31
CA GLU A 251 -15.96 6.54 17.80
C GLU A 251 -14.96 6.76 18.94
N TYR A 252 -14.82 5.78 19.84
CA TYR A 252 -13.75 5.80 20.84
C TYR A 252 -12.37 5.88 20.18
N TYR A 253 -12.10 5.03 19.18
CA TYR A 253 -10.84 5.09 18.43
C TYR A 253 -10.65 6.42 17.71
N ASN A 254 -11.70 6.98 17.12
CA ASN A 254 -11.67 8.27 16.44
C ASN A 254 -11.21 9.38 17.40
N TYR A 255 -11.84 9.46 18.58
CA TYR A 255 -11.47 10.42 19.61
C TYR A 255 -10.05 10.17 20.14
N TYR A 256 -9.75 8.94 20.54
CA TYR A 256 -8.45 8.55 21.08
C TYR A 256 -7.30 8.87 20.13
N ILE A 257 -7.42 8.51 18.84
CA ILE A 257 -6.40 8.76 17.83
C ILE A 257 -6.19 10.26 17.62
N LYS A 258 -7.27 11.05 17.47
CA LYS A 258 -7.16 12.50 17.23
C LYS A 258 -6.53 13.21 18.42
N VAL A 259 -6.92 12.86 19.65
CA VAL A 259 -6.32 13.41 20.87
C VAL A 259 -4.84 13.07 20.94
N LEU A 260 -4.47 11.80 20.71
CA LEU A 260 -3.08 11.38 20.80
C LEU A 260 -2.20 12.03 19.72
N LEU A 261 -2.70 12.14 18.48
CA LEU A 261 -1.99 12.86 17.41
C LEU A 261 -1.79 14.34 17.77
N TRP A 262 -2.81 14.99 18.33
CA TRP A 262 -2.73 16.39 18.72
C TRP A 262 -1.72 16.58 19.86
N VAL A 263 -1.77 15.77 20.91
CA VAL A 263 -0.82 15.84 22.03
C VAL A 263 0.62 15.63 21.54
N CYS A 264 0.87 14.58 20.75
CA CYS A 264 2.22 14.21 20.34
C CYS A 264 2.82 15.10 19.24
N SER A 265 1.99 15.64 18.34
CA SER A 265 2.48 16.30 17.11
C SER A 265 1.84 17.65 16.80
N GLY A 266 0.82 18.07 17.56
CA GLY A 266 0.11 19.34 17.37
C GLY A 266 -0.99 19.33 16.32
N THR A 267 -1.23 18.19 15.65
CA THR A 267 -2.23 18.07 14.56
C THR A 267 -3.12 16.86 14.79
N THR A 268 -4.36 16.87 14.30
CA THR A 268 -5.30 15.73 14.39
C THR A 268 -5.36 14.90 13.10
N SER A 269 -4.68 15.38 12.05
CA SER A 269 -4.82 14.90 10.67
C SER A 269 -3.80 13.83 10.27
N GLY A 270 -2.74 13.67 11.06
CA GLY A 270 -1.67 12.70 10.89
C GLY A 270 -0.52 13.01 11.84
N MET A 271 0.56 12.24 11.80
CA MET A 271 1.73 12.54 12.62
C MET A 271 2.55 13.68 12.01
N ASP A 272 2.57 14.83 12.69
CA ASP A 272 3.23 16.07 12.24
C ASP A 272 2.76 16.50 10.83
N GLN A 273 1.50 16.21 10.51
CA GLN A 273 0.89 16.49 9.21
C GLN A 273 0.08 17.79 9.28
N TRP A 274 0.69 18.89 8.87
CA TRP A 274 0.11 20.24 8.94
C TRP A 274 -0.65 20.66 7.67
N VAL A 275 -0.67 19.80 6.65
CA VAL A 275 -1.32 20.05 5.35
C VAL A 275 -1.78 18.73 4.72
N GLY A 276 -2.70 18.78 3.75
CA GLY A 276 -3.17 17.59 3.03
C GLY A 276 -4.13 16.70 3.81
N GLU A 277 -4.83 17.27 4.79
CA GLU A 277 -5.84 16.58 5.61
C GLU A 277 -6.91 15.89 4.75
N ILE A 278 -7.45 14.77 5.21
CA ILE A 278 -8.59 14.12 4.55
C ILE A 278 -9.85 14.96 4.79
N SER A 279 -10.76 15.00 3.80
CA SER A 279 -12.07 15.63 3.96
C SER A 279 -12.84 15.13 5.19
N TRP A 280 -13.60 16.02 5.82
CA TRP A 280 -14.29 15.71 7.08
C TRP A 280 -15.20 14.48 6.99
N ALA A 281 -15.89 14.29 5.85
CA ALA A 281 -16.75 13.12 5.60
C ALA A 281 -15.99 11.77 5.64
N ARG A 282 -14.68 11.79 5.37
CA ARG A 282 -13.79 10.63 5.36
C ARG A 282 -12.82 10.59 6.55
N HIS A 283 -12.74 11.66 7.37
CA HIS A 283 -11.81 11.77 8.50
C HIS A 283 -12.31 11.01 9.74
N HIS A 284 -12.47 9.70 9.57
CA HIS A 284 -12.87 8.75 10.60
C HIS A 284 -12.09 7.42 10.42
N PRO A 285 -11.55 6.78 11.48
CA PRO A 285 -10.69 5.59 11.35
C PRO A 285 -11.28 4.42 10.56
N SER A 286 -12.61 4.28 10.51
CA SER A 286 -13.26 3.26 9.67
C SER A 286 -13.23 3.53 8.16
N LYS A 287 -12.87 4.76 7.74
CA LYS A 287 -12.88 5.24 6.35
C LYS A 287 -11.50 5.68 5.85
N ILE A 288 -10.51 5.76 6.74
CA ILE A 288 -9.16 6.21 6.42
C ILE A 288 -8.29 5.02 6.02
N PHE A 289 -7.47 5.23 5.00
CA PHE A 289 -6.32 4.39 4.72
C PHE A 289 -5.06 5.09 5.22
N PHE A 290 -4.30 4.41 6.07
CA PHE A 290 -3.08 4.96 6.65
C PHE A 290 -1.92 4.84 5.67
N ASN A 291 -1.35 5.98 5.27
CA ASN A 291 -0.11 6.03 4.51
C ASN A 291 1.07 5.91 5.49
N LYS A 292 1.80 4.80 5.42
CA LYS A 292 2.96 4.54 6.30
C LYS A 292 4.31 5.00 5.76
N SER A 293 4.33 5.55 4.56
CA SER A 293 5.47 6.28 4.05
C SER A 293 5.35 7.75 4.47
N MET A 294 5.84 8.06 5.66
CA MET A 294 5.75 9.42 6.21
C MET A 294 7.09 10.16 6.25
N LYS A 295 8.15 9.61 5.65
CA LYS A 295 9.49 10.25 5.64
C LYS A 295 9.47 11.63 4.96
N VAL A 296 8.56 11.85 4.01
CA VAL A 296 8.35 13.14 3.33
C VAL A 296 7.57 14.17 4.18
N CYS A 297 6.85 13.72 5.23
CA CYS A 297 5.96 14.57 6.02
C CYS A 297 6.67 15.83 6.57
N PRO A 298 7.90 15.75 7.11
CA PRO A 298 8.58 16.94 7.63
C PRO A 298 8.83 18.03 6.58
N TYR A 299 9.03 17.64 5.32
CA TYR A 299 9.28 18.54 4.18
C TYR A 299 7.99 19.19 3.68
N LEU A 300 6.88 18.45 3.69
CA LEU A 300 5.55 18.97 3.34
C LEU A 300 5.01 19.93 4.40
N SER A 301 5.19 19.59 5.66
CA SER A 301 4.70 20.39 6.79
C SER A 301 5.56 21.62 7.09
N LEU A 302 6.82 21.65 6.65
CA LEU A 302 7.79 22.73 6.93
C LEU A 302 7.23 24.15 6.75
N PRO A 303 6.44 24.45 5.69
CA PRO A 303 5.94 25.79 5.48
C PRO A 303 4.65 26.13 6.25
N TYR A 304 3.95 25.11 6.77
CA TYR A 304 2.64 25.26 7.42
C TYR A 304 2.74 25.20 8.96
N ARG A 305 3.88 24.78 9.51
CA ARG A 305 4.11 24.86 10.95
C ARG A 305 4.02 26.31 11.43
N PRO A 306 3.41 26.58 12.60
CA PRO A 306 3.38 27.92 13.18
C PRO A 306 4.80 28.47 13.35
N LYS A 307 5.06 29.64 12.73
CA LYS A 307 6.33 30.37 12.85
C LYS A 307 6.13 31.84 13.22
N GLN A 308 4.98 32.41 12.87
CA GLN A 308 4.67 33.81 13.15
C GLN A 308 4.20 33.98 14.60
N PRO A 309 4.63 35.04 15.30
CA PRO A 309 4.14 35.35 16.64
C PRO A 309 2.61 35.46 16.66
N GLY A 310 1.97 34.69 17.54
CA GLY A 310 0.52 34.66 17.65
C GLY A 310 0.04 33.48 18.48
N PRO A 311 -1.27 33.40 18.78
CA PRO A 311 -1.84 32.37 19.64
C PRO A 311 -1.51 30.94 19.18
N SER A 312 -1.46 30.71 17.86
CA SER A 312 -1.10 29.42 17.27
C SER A 312 0.34 29.00 17.57
N LEU A 313 1.29 29.94 17.51
CA LEU A 313 2.69 29.68 17.86
C LEU A 313 2.85 29.45 19.36
N TRP A 314 2.16 30.22 20.21
CA TRP A 314 2.18 30.03 21.66
C TRP A 314 1.63 28.66 22.08
N LEU A 315 0.48 28.26 21.53
CA LEU A 315 -0.09 26.93 21.77
C LEU A 315 0.83 25.82 21.27
N TYR A 316 1.41 25.99 20.08
CA TYR A 316 2.39 25.06 19.54
C TYR A 316 3.62 24.92 20.43
N ALA A 317 4.21 26.04 20.85
CA ALA A 317 5.40 26.10 21.69
C ALA A 317 5.14 25.44 23.06
N LEU A 318 4.07 25.85 23.76
CA LEU A 318 3.70 25.30 25.07
C LEU A 318 3.47 23.79 25.01
N ARG A 319 2.68 23.32 24.04
CA ARG A 319 2.41 21.89 23.88
C ARG A 319 3.68 21.11 23.54
N SER A 320 4.47 21.60 22.57
CA SER A 320 5.72 20.94 22.15
C SER A 320 6.77 20.89 23.27
N ALA A 321 6.76 21.84 24.21
CA ALA A 321 7.63 21.83 25.37
C ALA A 321 7.30 20.69 26.35
N LEU A 322 6.04 20.24 26.39
CA LEU A 322 5.57 19.13 27.24
C LEU A 322 5.69 17.78 26.56
N VAL A 323 5.24 17.66 25.31
CA VAL A 323 5.25 16.41 24.57
C VAL A 323 5.51 16.70 23.09
N GLN A 324 6.54 16.08 22.51
CA GLN A 324 6.83 16.23 21.08
C GLN A 324 7.43 14.97 20.49
N THR A 325 6.87 14.54 19.36
CA THR A 325 7.56 13.61 18.48
C THR A 325 8.72 14.32 17.79
N PRO A 326 9.94 13.75 17.77
CA PRO A 326 11.09 14.35 17.11
C PRO A 326 10.78 14.69 15.66
N ILE A 327 11.06 15.93 15.27
CA ILE A 327 10.90 16.41 13.90
C ILE A 327 12.29 16.37 13.24
N PRO A 328 12.49 15.56 12.19
CA PRO A 328 13.74 15.55 11.43
C PRO A 328 14.06 16.94 10.86
N ASP A 329 15.33 17.32 10.90
CA ASP A 329 15.79 18.51 10.19
C ASP A 329 15.72 18.27 8.67
N THR A 330 15.19 19.25 7.96
CA THR A 330 15.02 19.21 6.50
C THR A 330 16.13 19.98 5.79
N HIS A 331 17.01 20.66 6.54
CA HIS A 331 18.08 21.52 6.01
C HIS A 331 17.55 22.56 5.00
N GLY A 332 16.35 23.08 5.28
CA GLY A 332 15.66 24.06 4.43
C GLY A 332 15.02 23.49 3.16
N LYS A 333 15.19 22.20 2.87
CA LYS A 333 14.52 21.55 1.74
C LYS A 333 13.03 21.39 2.03
N GLN A 334 12.20 21.60 1.02
CA GLN A 334 10.75 21.49 1.14
C GLN A 334 10.15 20.74 -0.04
N VAL A 335 8.96 20.18 0.18
CA VAL A 335 8.10 19.65 -0.89
C VAL A 335 6.83 20.47 -0.88
N ASP A 336 6.44 21.03 -2.02
CA ASP A 336 5.17 21.75 -2.13
C ASP A 336 4.04 20.74 -2.33
N LEU A 337 3.00 20.86 -1.51
CA LEU A 337 1.77 20.10 -1.72
C LEU A 337 0.90 20.82 -2.76
N ALA A 338 0.24 20.07 -3.62
CA ALA A 338 -0.66 20.61 -4.63
C ALA A 338 -1.96 19.79 -4.75
N PRO A 339 -3.07 20.40 -5.21
CA PRO A 339 -4.21 19.65 -5.71
C PRO A 339 -3.85 18.85 -6.97
N LEU A 340 -4.80 18.09 -7.51
CA LEU A 340 -4.60 17.42 -8.80
C LEU A 340 -4.42 18.45 -9.94
N PRO A 341 -3.57 18.13 -10.93
CA PRO A 341 -3.48 18.91 -12.15
C PRO A 341 -4.79 18.80 -12.93
N LYS A 342 -5.34 19.94 -13.34
CA LYS A 342 -6.52 20.05 -14.19
C LYS A 342 -6.16 19.91 -15.67
N ARG A 343 -5.12 20.63 -16.09
CA ARG A 343 -4.54 20.57 -17.45
C ARG A 343 -3.12 21.12 -17.43
N ILE A 344 -2.40 20.87 -18.51
CA ILE A 344 -1.06 21.42 -18.77
C ILE A 344 -1.15 22.19 -20.08
N ASP A 345 -0.75 23.47 -20.07
CA ASP A 345 -0.78 24.31 -21.27
C ASP A 345 0.30 23.91 -22.28
N GLU A 346 0.29 24.52 -23.48
CA GLU A 346 1.26 24.24 -24.55
C GLU A 346 2.70 24.57 -24.18
N ARG A 347 2.91 25.42 -23.16
CA ARG A 347 4.23 25.78 -22.63
C ARG A 347 4.69 24.80 -21.55
N GLY A 348 3.87 23.81 -21.19
CA GLY A 348 4.15 22.86 -20.11
C GLY A 348 3.80 23.39 -18.71
N VAL A 349 3.07 24.50 -18.59
CA VAL A 349 2.66 25.08 -17.30
C VAL A 349 1.42 24.35 -16.78
N VAL A 350 1.45 23.95 -15.51
CA VAL A 350 0.37 23.19 -14.87
C VAL A 350 -0.70 24.13 -14.32
N GLU A 351 -1.96 23.90 -14.69
CA GLU A 351 -3.12 24.48 -14.03
C GLU A 351 -3.68 23.48 -13.01
N PHE A 352 -3.77 23.86 -11.74
CA PHE A 352 -4.31 23.01 -10.67
C PHE A 352 -5.80 23.23 -10.42
N VAL A 353 -6.50 22.18 -9.96
CA VAL A 353 -7.87 22.32 -9.49
C VAL A 353 -7.90 23.14 -8.20
N GLY A 354 -8.61 24.27 -8.20
CA GLY A 354 -8.81 25.08 -7.00
C GLY A 354 -9.68 24.34 -5.98
N ASN A 355 -9.09 24.00 -4.83
CA ASN A 355 -9.78 23.29 -3.75
C ASN A 355 -10.05 24.16 -2.51
N GLY A 356 -9.63 25.44 -2.52
CA GLY A 356 -9.81 26.38 -1.41
C GLY A 356 -9.01 26.05 -0.15
N ARG A 357 -7.98 25.21 -0.26
CA ARG A 357 -7.17 24.74 0.86
C ARG A 357 -5.79 25.41 0.90
N PRO A 358 -5.08 25.40 2.04
CA PRO A 358 -3.80 26.08 2.20
C PRO A 358 -2.76 25.72 1.12
N GLU A 359 -2.76 24.47 0.66
CA GLU A 359 -1.85 24.01 -0.39
C GLU A 359 -2.09 24.70 -1.74
N TYR A 360 -3.35 24.91 -2.12
CA TYR A 360 -3.68 25.63 -3.36
C TYR A 360 -3.35 27.12 -3.24
N GLU A 361 -3.70 27.74 -2.11
CA GLU A 361 -3.45 29.16 -1.86
C GLU A 361 -1.97 29.53 -1.95
N ARG A 362 -1.08 28.61 -1.53
CA ARG A 362 0.37 28.79 -1.59
C ARG A 362 0.92 28.76 -3.02
N ILE A 363 0.37 27.93 -3.89
CA ILE A 363 0.91 27.70 -5.24
C ILE A 363 0.17 28.44 -6.34
N LYS A 364 -1.05 28.95 -6.10
CA LYS A 364 -1.92 29.53 -7.14
C LYS A 364 -1.30 30.68 -7.94
N LEU A 365 -0.35 31.41 -7.37
CA LEU A 365 0.34 32.53 -8.02
C LEU A 365 1.69 32.12 -8.65
N GLN A 366 2.11 30.88 -8.43
CA GLN A 366 3.38 30.36 -8.95
C GLN A 366 3.17 29.77 -10.34
N THR A 367 4.12 30.01 -11.24
CA THR A 367 4.16 29.33 -12.53
C THR A 367 4.95 28.04 -12.36
N ILE A 368 4.26 26.89 -12.40
CA ILE A 368 4.87 25.58 -12.20
C ILE A 368 4.97 24.87 -13.55
N GLN A 369 6.20 24.61 -13.98
CA GLN A 369 6.53 23.89 -15.21
C GLN A 369 7.40 22.67 -14.83
N PRO A 370 6.81 21.48 -14.69
CA PRO A 370 7.54 20.27 -14.36
C PRO A 370 8.34 19.77 -15.56
N ASP A 371 9.56 19.34 -15.30
CA ASP A 371 10.37 18.62 -16.28
C ASP A 371 10.06 17.12 -16.27
N VAL A 372 9.75 16.59 -15.09
CA VAL A 372 9.48 15.17 -14.84
C VAL A 372 8.17 15.02 -14.08
N ILE A 373 7.26 14.20 -14.60
CA ILE A 373 6.06 13.76 -13.90
C ILE A 373 6.16 12.27 -13.57
N VAL A 374 6.02 11.95 -12.28
CA VAL A 374 5.87 10.57 -11.81
C VAL A 374 4.43 10.32 -11.38
N LEU A 375 3.70 9.53 -12.16
CA LEU A 375 2.33 9.13 -11.88
C LEU A 375 2.36 8.00 -10.83
N CYS A 376 1.97 8.34 -9.60
CA CYS A 376 1.80 7.42 -8.48
C CYS A 376 0.31 7.12 -8.25
N THR A 377 -0.40 6.85 -9.34
CA THR A 377 -1.88 6.78 -9.41
C THR A 377 -2.45 5.39 -9.21
N GLY A 378 -1.60 4.45 -8.78
CA GLY A 378 -1.98 3.07 -8.47
C GLY A 378 -2.15 2.22 -9.71
N TYR A 379 -2.90 1.13 -9.57
CA TYR A 379 -3.07 0.12 -10.61
C TYR A 379 -4.54 -0.25 -10.72
N GLN A 380 -4.93 -0.70 -11.91
CA GLN A 380 -6.26 -1.23 -12.16
C GLN A 380 -6.35 -2.69 -11.70
N GLN A 381 -7.52 -3.05 -11.18
CA GLN A 381 -7.83 -4.43 -10.83
C GLN A 381 -8.53 -5.08 -12.01
N THR A 382 -7.76 -5.81 -12.82
CA THR A 382 -8.28 -6.49 -14.00
C THR A 382 -7.97 -7.98 -13.93
N PHE A 383 -8.93 -8.77 -14.40
CA PHE A 383 -8.82 -10.23 -14.47
C PHE A 383 -9.05 -10.65 -15.92
N PRO A 384 -8.13 -10.29 -16.85
CA PRO A 384 -8.34 -10.48 -18.29
C PRO A 384 -8.54 -11.96 -18.66
N PHE A 385 -7.94 -12.85 -17.87
CA PHE A 385 -8.01 -14.30 -18.03
C PHE A 385 -9.32 -14.94 -17.55
N LEU A 386 -10.25 -14.20 -16.96
CA LEU A 386 -11.57 -14.73 -16.64
C LEU A 386 -12.51 -14.53 -17.85
N ASP A 387 -13.32 -15.53 -18.18
CA ASP A 387 -14.40 -15.38 -19.16
C ASP A 387 -15.38 -14.25 -18.74
N ASP A 388 -16.05 -13.61 -19.68
CA ASP A 388 -16.91 -12.44 -19.44
C ASP A 388 -18.03 -12.74 -18.44
N LYS A 389 -18.57 -13.97 -18.45
CA LYS A 389 -19.55 -14.45 -17.46
C LYS A 389 -18.96 -14.47 -16.04
N LEU A 390 -17.67 -14.74 -15.89
CA LEU A 390 -16.96 -14.72 -14.62
C LEU A 390 -16.55 -13.29 -14.25
N LYS A 391 -16.17 -12.43 -15.22
CA LYS A 391 -15.83 -11.02 -15.01
C LYS A 391 -17.00 -10.19 -14.47
N VAL A 392 -18.20 -10.33 -15.03
CA VAL A 392 -19.42 -9.65 -14.53
C VAL A 392 -19.64 -9.95 -13.03
N ASN A 393 -19.25 -11.14 -12.59
CA ASN A 393 -19.36 -11.58 -11.20
C ASN A 393 -18.26 -11.01 -10.29
N THR A 394 -17.23 -10.34 -10.81
CA THR A 394 -16.11 -9.74 -10.03
C THR A 394 -16.26 -8.24 -9.79
N ASN A 395 -17.17 -7.56 -10.50
CA ASN A 395 -17.33 -6.09 -10.45
C ASN A 395 -17.72 -5.53 -9.07
N HIS A 396 -18.26 -6.38 -8.19
CA HIS A 396 -18.58 -6.01 -6.80
C HIS A 396 -17.97 -7.01 -5.82
N LEU A 397 -16.64 -6.99 -5.65
CA LEU A 397 -15.98 -7.76 -4.57
C LEU A 397 -16.61 -7.50 -3.18
N SER A 398 -17.27 -6.36 -2.97
CA SER A 398 -18.08 -6.08 -1.77
C SER A 398 -19.22 -7.07 -1.51
N SER A 399 -19.77 -7.69 -2.56
CA SER A 399 -20.79 -8.76 -2.48
C SER A 399 -20.21 -10.13 -2.11
N HIS A 400 -18.88 -10.28 -2.15
CA HIS A 400 -18.22 -11.52 -1.77
C HIS A 400 -18.14 -11.61 -0.26
N VAL A 401 -18.20 -12.83 0.27
CA VAL A 401 -17.93 -13.11 1.68
C VAL A 401 -16.54 -12.59 2.02
N ARG A 402 -16.50 -11.50 2.79
CA ARG A 402 -15.28 -10.77 3.18
C ARG A 402 -14.42 -10.28 2.00
N GLY A 403 -14.97 -10.15 0.79
CA GLY A 403 -14.19 -9.79 -0.39
C GLY A 403 -13.36 -10.91 -1.01
N ILE A 404 -13.60 -12.17 -0.64
CA ILE A 404 -12.76 -13.32 -1.05
C ILE A 404 -13.51 -14.26 -2.02
N TRP A 405 -14.69 -14.76 -1.65
CA TRP A 405 -15.45 -15.70 -2.49
C TRP A 405 -16.95 -15.42 -2.47
N ARG A 406 -17.70 -15.92 -3.44
CA ARG A 406 -19.17 -15.80 -3.46
C ARG A 406 -19.81 -16.95 -2.73
N ARG A 407 -20.85 -16.68 -1.93
CA ARG A 407 -21.53 -17.72 -1.15
C ARG A 407 -22.17 -18.79 -2.06
N GLU A 408 -22.65 -18.38 -3.23
CA GLU A 408 -23.30 -19.24 -4.22
C GLU A 408 -22.30 -20.00 -5.09
N GLN A 409 -21.02 -19.60 -5.10
CA GLN A 409 -19.95 -20.19 -5.92
C GLN A 409 -18.64 -20.22 -5.11
N PRO A 410 -18.52 -21.10 -4.11
CA PRO A 410 -17.36 -21.14 -3.20
C PRO A 410 -16.08 -21.71 -3.85
N THR A 411 -16.17 -22.20 -5.09
CA THR A 411 -15.06 -22.83 -5.83
C THR A 411 -14.16 -21.83 -6.57
N MET A 412 -14.46 -20.52 -6.50
CA MET A 412 -13.58 -19.46 -6.99
C MET A 412 -13.33 -18.44 -5.89
N GLY A 413 -12.05 -18.24 -5.53
CA GLY A 413 -11.63 -17.31 -4.49
C GLY A 413 -10.58 -16.31 -4.97
N PHE A 414 -10.70 -15.06 -4.54
CA PHE A 414 -9.76 -13.97 -4.79
C PHE A 414 -8.92 -13.72 -3.54
N ILE A 415 -7.69 -14.22 -3.57
CA ILE A 415 -6.81 -14.22 -2.40
C ILE A 415 -5.76 -13.13 -2.56
N GLY A 416 -5.69 -12.26 -1.56
CA GLY A 416 -4.73 -11.16 -1.53
C GLY A 416 -5.20 -9.84 -2.17
N PHE A 417 -6.51 -9.69 -2.39
CA PHE A 417 -7.11 -8.48 -2.94
C PHE A 417 -7.70 -7.55 -1.86
N VAL A 418 -7.95 -8.08 -0.66
CA VAL A 418 -8.54 -7.32 0.44
C VAL A 418 -7.44 -6.62 1.24
N ARG A 419 -7.43 -5.28 1.21
CA ARG A 419 -6.54 -4.48 2.05
C ARG A 419 -7.21 -4.14 3.39
N PRO A 420 -6.58 -4.44 4.54
CA PRO A 420 -7.04 -3.90 5.82
C PRO A 420 -6.87 -2.37 5.85
N SER A 421 -7.65 -1.68 6.68
CA SER A 421 -7.50 -0.23 6.90
C SER A 421 -6.15 0.11 7.54
N LEU A 422 -5.61 -0.81 8.36
CA LEU A 422 -4.28 -0.78 8.96
C LEU A 422 -3.44 -1.96 8.43
N GLY A 423 -2.39 -1.67 7.65
CA GLY A 423 -1.47 -2.66 7.08
C GLY A 423 -0.93 -2.21 5.72
N ALA A 424 0.40 -2.19 5.52
CA ALA A 424 1.02 -1.67 4.29
C ALA A 424 1.16 -2.72 3.16
N ALA A 425 0.69 -3.94 3.37
CA ALA A 425 0.74 -5.00 2.39
C ALA A 425 -0.48 -5.90 2.57
N VAL A 426 -0.83 -6.57 1.48
CA VAL A 426 -1.86 -7.58 1.35
C VAL A 426 -1.87 -8.51 2.58
N GLY A 427 -2.70 -8.18 3.56
CA GLY A 427 -3.06 -9.11 4.62
C GLY A 427 -3.96 -10.14 3.95
N VAL A 428 -3.46 -11.36 3.79
CA VAL A 428 -4.31 -12.48 3.36
C VAL A 428 -5.39 -12.62 4.44
N LYS A 429 -6.58 -12.08 4.16
CA LYS A 429 -7.73 -12.08 5.08
C LYS A 429 -8.45 -13.43 5.08
N SER A 430 -7.76 -14.52 4.75
CA SER A 430 -8.26 -15.84 5.08
C SER A 430 -8.11 -16.03 6.59
N SER A 431 -9.22 -16.39 7.21
CA SER A 431 -9.33 -16.80 8.59
C SER A 431 -8.09 -17.62 8.99
N CYS A 432 -7.35 -17.17 10.00
CA CYS A 432 -6.14 -17.80 10.57
C CYS A 432 -4.79 -17.70 9.82
N THR A 433 -4.70 -17.20 8.58
CA THR A 433 -3.57 -17.61 7.71
C THR A 433 -2.33 -16.71 7.75
N ALA A 434 -2.45 -15.42 8.06
CA ALA A 434 -1.28 -14.53 8.14
C ALA A 434 -0.43 -14.73 9.40
N GLN A 435 -1.00 -15.26 10.48
CA GLN A 435 -0.27 -15.56 11.72
C GLN A 435 0.49 -16.89 11.64
N THR A 436 -0.05 -17.90 10.96
CA THR A 436 0.56 -19.25 10.91
C THR A 436 1.71 -19.37 9.90
N THR A 437 1.82 -18.47 8.91
CA THR A 437 3.00 -18.43 8.02
C THR A 437 4.30 -18.10 8.73
N CYS A 438 4.26 -17.40 9.86
CA CYS A 438 5.46 -16.88 10.53
C CYS A 438 5.86 -17.64 11.80
N SER A 439 4.95 -18.36 12.47
CA SER A 439 5.29 -19.11 13.70
C SER A 439 5.91 -20.48 13.41
N GLU A 440 5.55 -21.11 12.28
CA GLU A 440 6.02 -22.46 11.93
C GLU A 440 7.39 -22.48 11.25
N SER A 441 7.94 -21.33 10.85
CA SER A 441 9.27 -21.30 10.21
C SER A 441 10.41 -21.45 11.22
N TRP A 442 10.15 -21.24 12.51
CA TRP A 442 11.14 -21.21 13.60
C TRP A 442 10.94 -22.30 14.67
N ARG A 443 10.15 -23.33 14.36
CA ARG A 443 10.16 -24.60 15.11
C ARG A 443 10.63 -25.73 14.21
#